data_AF-A0A6G2RYR9-F1
#
_entry.id   AF-A0A6G2RYR9-F1
#
_cell.length_a   1.000
_cell.length_b   1.000
_cell.length_c   1.000
_cell.angle_alpha   90.00
_cell.angle_beta   90.00
_cell.angle_gamma   90.00
#
_symmetry.space_group_name_H-M   'P 1'
#
loop_
_entity.id
_entity.type
_entity.pdbx_description
1 polymer ?
#
loop_
_entity_poly.entity_id
_entity_poly.type
_entity_poly.pdbx_seq_one_letter_code
_entity_poly.pdbx_strand_id
1 'polypeptide(L)'
;MILTATGPPRAPEAREQTGCPDKAFVPYDACATERLPDGSAFMVLQGYEYPDRRVATKLWTANLVTPSGQNVSVREWNAAAEKDAPVTRPQPPLSQPQLKELVSAREWRRIVDAIPESPRRRAKKPVDPGQRTGGPVVDTLSGLVLKGLKVVGKGGDGGHEFAYVVVDDGRGRRFVEVNVQPGMQDVADDLFHPGDETLADGTRLAVHQGPGEKGVDGVVMWTVDTLRPDGRRVVISAFNAATQQSAATRTAPALTVEQLRKIALSPKW
;
A
#
# COMPACT_ATOMS: atom_id res chain seq x y z
N MET A 1 -23.76 -9.59 -1.31
CA MET A 1 -23.54 -8.12 -1.33
C MET A 1 -23.65 -7.63 0.10
N ILE A 2 -22.81 -6.69 0.48
CA ILE A 2 -22.86 -6.00 1.78
C ILE A 2 -22.93 -4.51 1.48
N LEU A 3 -23.83 -3.81 2.15
CA LEU A 3 -23.98 -2.36 2.08
C LEU A 3 -23.82 -1.78 3.48
N THR A 4 -23.00 -0.75 3.61
CA THR A 4 -22.79 -0.03 4.85
C THR A 4 -22.97 1.47 4.62
N ALA A 5 -23.63 2.14 5.56
CA ALA A 5 -23.82 3.57 5.56
C ALA A 5 -23.46 4.10 6.95
N THR A 6 -22.53 5.04 7.02
CA THR A 6 -22.01 5.58 8.28
C THR A 6 -21.96 7.10 8.28
N GLY A 7 -22.09 7.68 9.46
CA GLY A 7 -21.87 9.12 9.69
C GLY A 7 -20.44 9.58 9.39
N PRO A 8 -20.14 10.88 9.57
CA PRO A 8 -18.95 11.52 9.03
C PRO A 8 -17.62 10.87 9.46
N PRO A 9 -16.83 10.27 8.53
CA PRO A 9 -15.43 10.00 8.74
C PRO A 9 -14.66 11.34 8.75
N ARG A 10 -13.42 11.30 9.20
CA ARG A 10 -12.54 12.48 9.19
C ARG A 10 -12.16 12.76 7.74
N ALA A 11 -11.83 14.01 7.41
CA ALA A 11 -11.46 14.38 6.04
C ALA A 11 -10.31 13.52 5.43
N PRO A 12 -9.28 13.09 6.19
CA PRO A 12 -8.30 12.08 5.74
C PRO A 12 -8.92 10.70 5.43
N GLU A 13 -9.74 10.16 6.34
CA GLU A 13 -10.44 8.88 6.17
C GLU A 13 -11.37 8.89 4.95
N ALA A 14 -11.98 10.04 4.63
CA ALA A 14 -12.78 10.21 3.42
C ALA A 14 -11.96 10.06 2.13
N ARG A 15 -10.74 10.63 2.09
CA ARG A 15 -9.86 10.54 0.92
C ARG A 15 -9.31 9.13 0.73
N GLU A 16 -8.98 8.44 1.83
CA GLU A 16 -8.60 7.01 1.80
C GLU A 16 -9.71 6.14 1.21
N GLN A 17 -10.96 6.44 1.55
CA GLN A 17 -12.12 5.66 1.12
C GLN A 17 -12.52 5.93 -0.33
N THR A 18 -12.14 7.07 -0.91
CA THR A 18 -12.54 7.46 -2.28
C THR A 18 -11.36 7.64 -3.24
N GLY A 19 -10.14 7.25 -2.84
CA GLY A 19 -8.97 7.20 -3.70
C GLY A 19 -8.76 5.81 -4.28
N CYS A 20 -8.13 5.70 -5.45
CA CYS A 20 -7.64 4.40 -5.90
C CYS A 20 -6.44 3.99 -5.04
N PRO A 21 -6.44 2.78 -4.46
CA PRO A 21 -5.30 2.31 -3.71
C PRO A 21 -4.09 2.18 -4.65
N ASP A 22 -2.90 2.15 -4.07
CA ASP A 22 -1.70 1.94 -4.85
C ASP A 22 -1.61 0.48 -5.33
N LYS A 23 -1.47 0.28 -6.65
CA LYS A 23 -1.35 -1.05 -7.28
C LYS A 23 -0.14 -1.85 -6.78
N ALA A 24 0.87 -1.18 -6.23
CA ALA A 24 2.02 -1.86 -5.61
C ALA A 24 1.61 -2.69 -4.39
N PHE A 25 0.59 -2.26 -3.64
CA PHE A 25 0.17 -2.90 -2.40
C PHE A 25 -1.18 -3.60 -2.52
N VAL A 26 -2.07 -3.06 -3.34
CA VAL A 26 -3.40 -3.60 -3.58
C VAL A 26 -3.52 -3.93 -5.07
N PRO A 27 -3.32 -5.18 -5.49
CA PRO A 27 -3.59 -5.60 -6.85
C PRO A 27 -5.09 -5.45 -7.17
N TYR A 28 -5.41 -4.80 -8.29
CA TYR A 28 -6.78 -4.68 -8.77
C TYR A 28 -6.83 -4.62 -10.30
N ASP A 29 -7.96 -5.05 -10.86
CA ASP A 29 -8.22 -5.06 -12.30
C ASP A 29 -8.43 -3.62 -12.79
N ALA A 30 -9.39 -2.92 -12.18
CA ALA A 30 -9.70 -1.53 -12.52
C ALA A 30 -10.09 -0.71 -11.27
N CYS A 31 -9.82 0.59 -11.33
CA CYS A 31 -10.29 1.53 -10.34
C CYS A 31 -10.63 2.84 -11.03
N ALA A 32 -11.74 3.46 -10.65
CA ALA A 32 -12.14 4.77 -11.12
C ALA A 32 -12.63 5.62 -9.96
N THR A 33 -12.31 6.92 -10.03
CA THR A 33 -12.76 7.93 -9.07
C THR A 33 -13.47 9.05 -9.80
N GLU A 34 -14.47 9.65 -9.19
CA GLU A 34 -15.23 10.76 -9.77
C GLU A 34 -15.65 11.75 -8.68
N ARG A 35 -15.70 13.04 -9.02
CA ARG A 35 -16.38 14.05 -8.21
C ARG A 35 -17.77 14.30 -8.80
N LEU A 36 -18.81 14.01 -8.04
CA LEU A 36 -20.20 14.16 -8.47
C LEU A 36 -20.62 15.64 -8.46
N PRO A 37 -21.71 16.01 -9.17
CA PRO A 37 -22.19 17.39 -9.23
C PRO A 37 -22.53 18.02 -7.87
N ASP A 38 -22.89 17.21 -6.88
CA ASP A 38 -23.16 17.66 -5.51
C ASP A 38 -21.90 17.77 -4.64
N GLY A 39 -20.72 17.59 -5.22
CA GLY A 39 -19.43 17.66 -4.55
C GLY A 39 -18.98 16.36 -3.87
N SER A 40 -19.80 15.30 -3.89
CA SER A 40 -19.43 14.01 -3.33
C SER A 40 -18.25 13.38 -4.09
N ALA A 41 -17.38 12.68 -3.37
CA ALA A 41 -16.31 11.88 -3.94
C ALA A 41 -16.80 10.44 -4.08
N PHE A 42 -16.68 9.88 -5.28
CA PHE A 42 -17.06 8.50 -5.61
C PHE A 42 -15.83 7.72 -6.04
N MET A 43 -15.75 6.45 -5.63
CA MET A 43 -14.74 5.51 -6.07
C MET A 43 -15.35 4.13 -6.30
N VAL A 44 -14.86 3.43 -7.31
CA VAL A 44 -15.16 2.01 -7.54
C VAL A 44 -13.87 1.26 -7.83
N LEU A 45 -13.66 0.19 -7.07
CA LEU A 45 -12.51 -0.70 -7.14
C LEU A 45 -12.99 -2.08 -7.57
N GLN A 46 -12.42 -2.61 -8.65
CA GLN A 46 -12.71 -3.93 -9.19
C GLN A 46 -11.49 -4.81 -9.02
N GLY A 47 -11.58 -5.85 -8.20
CA GLY A 47 -10.49 -6.77 -7.94
C GLY A 47 -10.95 -8.11 -7.40
N TYR A 48 -10.20 -8.63 -6.44
CA TYR A 48 -10.35 -9.96 -5.87
C TYR A 48 -10.49 -9.89 -4.36
N GLU A 49 -11.19 -10.86 -3.79
CA GLU A 49 -11.27 -11.00 -2.33
C GLU A 49 -9.89 -11.24 -1.73
N TYR A 50 -9.07 -12.06 -2.39
CA TYR A 50 -7.72 -12.35 -1.98
C TYR A 50 -6.73 -11.68 -2.95
N PRO A 51 -5.87 -10.76 -2.47
CA PRO A 51 -4.86 -10.09 -3.30
C PRO A 51 -3.91 -11.04 -4.05
N ASP A 52 -3.60 -12.19 -3.46
CA ASP A 52 -2.75 -13.25 -4.03
C ASP A 52 -3.45 -14.06 -5.15
N ARG A 53 -4.76 -13.83 -5.36
CA ARG A 53 -5.62 -14.53 -6.33
C ARG A 53 -5.58 -16.05 -6.20
N ARG A 54 -5.32 -16.58 -5.01
CA ARG A 54 -5.35 -18.03 -4.75
C ARG A 54 -6.70 -18.69 -5.07
N VAL A 55 -7.76 -17.89 -5.11
CA VAL A 55 -9.09 -18.27 -5.64
C VAL A 55 -9.62 -17.17 -6.55
N ALA A 56 -10.51 -17.56 -7.48
CA ALA A 56 -11.07 -16.67 -8.51
C ALA A 56 -12.24 -15.77 -8.02
N THR A 57 -12.46 -15.69 -6.70
CA THR A 57 -13.52 -14.88 -6.10
C THR A 57 -13.21 -13.39 -6.30
N LYS A 58 -14.00 -12.75 -7.16
CA LYS A 58 -13.93 -11.31 -7.41
C LYS A 58 -14.66 -10.55 -6.31
N LEU A 59 -14.12 -9.39 -5.97
CA LEU A 59 -14.71 -8.41 -5.07
C LEU A 59 -14.72 -7.06 -5.78
N TRP A 60 -15.91 -6.48 -5.95
CA TRP A 60 -16.07 -5.09 -6.37
C TRP A 60 -16.56 -4.25 -5.19
N THR A 61 -15.92 -3.11 -5.00
CA THR A 61 -16.22 -2.16 -3.92
C THR A 61 -16.55 -0.81 -4.52
N ALA A 62 -17.65 -0.20 -4.11
CA ALA A 62 -18.00 1.17 -4.44
C ALA A 62 -18.17 1.99 -3.17
N ASN A 63 -17.53 3.15 -3.10
CA ASN A 63 -17.59 4.07 -1.97
C ASN A 63 -18.03 5.45 -2.44
N LEU A 64 -18.83 6.11 -1.63
CA LEU A 64 -19.22 7.50 -1.82
C LEU A 64 -19.12 8.25 -0.50
N VAL A 65 -18.38 9.36 -0.52
CA VAL A 65 -18.30 10.27 0.62
C VAL A 65 -18.83 11.64 0.21
N THR A 66 -19.85 12.13 0.92
CA THR A 66 -20.47 13.44 0.66
C THR A 66 -19.62 14.59 1.25
N PRO A 67 -19.86 15.85 0.86
CA PRO A 67 -19.19 17.00 1.47
C PRO A 67 -19.46 17.15 2.97
N SER A 68 -20.61 16.68 3.47
CA SER A 68 -20.94 16.63 4.90
C SER A 68 -20.29 15.46 5.62
N GLY A 69 -19.55 14.61 4.90
CA GLY A 69 -18.84 13.45 5.41
C GLY A 69 -19.67 12.17 5.41
N GLN A 70 -20.95 12.13 5.04
CA GLN A 70 -21.67 10.85 5.01
C GLN A 70 -20.95 9.84 4.10
N ASN A 71 -20.75 8.61 4.55
CA ASN A 71 -20.10 7.55 3.78
C ASN A 71 -21.07 6.41 3.48
N VAL A 72 -21.14 6.00 2.21
CA VAL A 72 -21.90 4.84 1.76
C VAL A 72 -20.94 3.92 1.00
N SER A 73 -20.87 2.66 1.41
CA SER A 73 -20.02 1.64 0.82
C SER A 73 -20.83 0.40 0.42
N VAL A 74 -20.54 -0.14 -0.75
CA VAL A 74 -21.10 -1.40 -1.23
C VAL A 74 -19.97 -2.33 -1.63
N ARG A 75 -20.03 -3.57 -1.15
CA ARG A 75 -19.17 -4.68 -1.56
C ARG A 75 -20.01 -5.77 -2.18
N GLU A 76 -19.57 -6.30 -3.32
CA GLU A 76 -20.22 -7.42 -3.98
C GLU A 76 -19.23 -8.42 -4.55
N TRP A 77 -19.67 -9.67 -4.65
CA TRP A 77 -18.87 -10.79 -5.09
C TRP A 77 -19.54 -11.53 -6.24
N ASN A 78 -18.73 -12.26 -7.00
CA ASN A 78 -19.20 -13.24 -7.98
C ASN A 78 -19.49 -14.63 -7.35
N ALA A 79 -19.48 -14.71 -6.02
CA ALA A 79 -19.82 -15.88 -5.22
C ALA A 79 -20.96 -15.54 -4.24
N ALA A 80 -21.57 -16.57 -3.65
CA ALA A 80 -22.67 -16.39 -2.69
C ALA A 80 -22.20 -15.77 -1.34
N ALA A 81 -20.93 -15.99 -0.98
CA ALA A 81 -20.30 -15.45 0.22
C ALA A 81 -18.87 -14.97 -0.08
N GLU A 82 -18.32 -14.17 0.84
CA GLU A 82 -16.94 -13.66 0.78
C GLU A 82 -15.91 -14.80 0.73
N LYS A 83 -16.08 -15.82 1.60
CA LYS A 83 -15.15 -16.94 1.78
C LYS A 83 -15.84 -18.28 1.56
N ASP A 84 -15.05 -19.26 1.14
CA ASP A 84 -15.40 -20.69 1.04
C ASP A 84 -16.60 -21.05 0.14
N ALA A 85 -17.27 -20.07 -0.46
CA ALA A 85 -18.31 -20.28 -1.44
C ALA A 85 -17.72 -20.39 -2.86
N PRO A 86 -18.22 -21.32 -3.70
CA PRO A 86 -17.79 -21.42 -5.08
C PRO A 86 -18.20 -20.18 -5.87
N VAL A 87 -17.38 -19.83 -6.86
CA VAL A 87 -17.72 -18.82 -7.87
C VAL A 87 -18.95 -19.29 -8.65
N THR A 88 -19.96 -18.44 -8.77
CA THR A 88 -21.23 -18.75 -9.45
C THR A 88 -21.41 -18.01 -10.77
N ARG A 89 -20.56 -17.02 -11.05
CA ARG A 89 -20.69 -16.12 -12.20
C ARG A 89 -19.35 -15.45 -12.56
N PRO A 90 -19.19 -14.91 -13.79
CA PRO A 90 -17.93 -14.31 -14.22
C PRO A 90 -17.58 -12.97 -13.54
N GLN A 91 -18.59 -12.20 -13.13
CA GLN A 91 -18.46 -10.88 -12.53
C GLN A 91 -19.49 -10.70 -11.40
N PRO A 92 -19.22 -9.88 -10.38
CA PRO A 92 -20.25 -9.46 -9.43
C PRO A 92 -21.51 -8.90 -10.12
N PRO A 93 -22.68 -9.00 -9.48
CA PRO A 93 -23.97 -8.81 -10.15
C PRO A 93 -24.25 -7.38 -10.63
N LEU A 94 -23.72 -6.33 -10.00
CA LEU A 94 -23.95 -4.95 -10.43
C LEU A 94 -22.83 -4.45 -11.35
N SER A 95 -23.22 -3.70 -12.37
CA SER A 95 -22.28 -2.93 -13.18
C SER A 95 -21.77 -1.69 -12.44
N GLN A 96 -20.67 -1.10 -12.91
CA GLN A 96 -20.13 0.13 -12.36
C GLN A 96 -21.16 1.30 -12.32
N PRO A 97 -21.96 1.56 -13.38
CA PRO A 97 -23.03 2.56 -13.31
C PRO A 97 -24.09 2.23 -12.24
N GLN A 98 -24.49 0.96 -12.10
CA GLN A 98 -25.47 0.55 -11.09
C GLN A 98 -24.92 0.68 -9.67
N LEU A 99 -23.64 0.37 -9.45
CA LEU A 99 -22.96 0.61 -8.18
C LEU A 99 -22.96 2.10 -7.82
N LYS A 100 -22.65 2.97 -8.80
CA LYS A 100 -22.67 4.43 -8.63
C LYS A 100 -24.08 4.92 -8.29
N GLU A 101 -25.09 4.45 -9.01
CA GLU A 101 -26.50 4.77 -8.72
C GLU A 101 -26.87 4.34 -7.29
N LEU A 102 -26.52 3.12 -6.90
CA LEU A 102 -26.81 2.59 -5.57
C LEU A 102 -26.15 3.42 -4.45
N VAL A 103 -24.85 3.71 -4.52
CA VAL A 103 -24.17 4.46 -3.44
C VAL A 103 -24.53 5.94 -3.41
N SER A 104 -25.04 6.50 -4.52
CA SER A 104 -25.46 7.90 -4.62
C SER A 104 -26.95 8.14 -4.31
N ALA A 105 -27.71 7.07 -4.09
CA ALA A 105 -29.14 7.13 -3.82
C ALA A 105 -29.45 8.04 -2.61
N ARG A 106 -30.44 8.93 -2.76
CA ARG A 106 -30.76 9.96 -1.75
C ARG A 106 -31.33 9.36 -0.46
N GLU A 107 -31.89 8.16 -0.57
CA GLU A 107 -32.44 7.35 0.52
C GLU A 107 -31.38 7.10 1.61
N TRP A 108 -30.13 6.87 1.21
CA TRP A 108 -29.03 6.66 2.16
C TRP A 108 -28.75 7.88 3.02
N ARG A 109 -28.94 9.09 2.49
CA ARG A 109 -28.69 10.33 3.24
C ARG A 109 -29.61 10.40 4.46
N ARG A 110 -30.90 10.09 4.26
CA ARG A 110 -31.88 10.05 5.34
C ARG A 110 -31.53 9.01 6.40
N ILE A 111 -31.02 7.85 5.98
CA ILE A 111 -30.61 6.78 6.88
C ILE A 111 -29.39 7.22 7.70
N VAL A 112 -28.36 7.80 7.05
CA VAL A 112 -27.15 8.25 7.73
C VAL A 112 -27.44 9.40 8.70
N ASP A 113 -28.29 10.36 8.31
CA ASP A 113 -28.70 11.47 9.18
C ASP A 113 -29.48 11.03 10.42
N ALA A 114 -30.10 9.84 10.38
CA ALA A 114 -30.81 9.27 11.51
C ALA A 114 -29.90 8.48 12.48
N ILE A 115 -28.62 8.26 12.14
CA ILE A 115 -27.67 7.55 13.01
C ILE A 115 -27.15 8.53 14.08
N PRO A 116 -27.37 8.27 15.38
CA PRO A 116 -26.86 9.14 16.44
C PRO A 116 -25.33 9.21 16.44
N GLU A 117 -24.78 10.41 16.60
CA GLU A 117 -23.34 10.58 16.75
C GLU A 117 -22.85 9.87 18.02
N SER A 118 -21.89 8.95 17.86
CA SER A 118 -21.26 8.29 19.00
C SER A 118 -20.25 9.24 19.66
N PRO A 119 -20.33 9.51 20.98
CA PRO A 119 -19.41 10.43 21.68
C PRO A 119 -17.96 9.93 21.81
N ARG A 120 -17.61 8.79 21.20
CA ARG A 120 -16.28 8.16 21.27
C ARG A 120 -15.56 8.21 19.93
N ARG A 121 -15.09 9.39 19.52
CA ARG A 121 -14.02 9.51 18.51
C ARG A 121 -12.83 10.30 19.07
N ARG A 122 -12.19 9.74 20.09
CA ARG A 122 -10.88 10.23 20.57
C ARG A 122 -9.88 10.17 19.42
N ALA A 123 -9.17 11.27 19.22
CA ALA A 123 -8.18 11.45 18.18
C ALA A 123 -6.97 10.52 18.36
N LYS A 124 -6.83 9.53 17.47
CA LYS A 124 -5.50 9.17 16.96
C LYS A 124 -5.16 10.12 15.82
N LYS A 125 -3.89 10.55 15.77
CA LYS A 125 -3.35 11.43 14.73
C LYS A 125 -3.61 10.81 13.34
N PRO A 126 -3.92 11.60 12.31
CA PRO A 126 -4.03 11.09 10.96
C PRO A 126 -2.68 10.53 10.53
N VAL A 127 -2.63 9.23 10.22
CA VAL A 127 -1.75 8.77 9.14
C VAL A 127 -2.51 9.13 7.86
N ASP A 128 -1.82 9.65 6.84
CA ASP A 128 -2.40 9.95 5.53
C ASP A 128 -1.92 8.86 4.55
N PRO A 129 -2.72 7.83 4.27
CA PRO A 129 -2.49 6.83 3.24
C PRO A 129 -3.39 7.15 2.02
N GLY A 130 -3.33 8.39 1.53
CA GLY A 130 -3.99 8.79 0.29
C GLY A 130 -2.98 9.16 -0.79
N GLN A 131 -2.48 8.17 -1.52
CA GLN A 131 -1.88 8.35 -2.86
C GLN A 131 -0.87 9.50 -2.97
N ARG A 132 0.14 9.55 -2.08
CA ARG A 132 1.23 10.51 -2.24
C ARG A 132 2.31 9.91 -3.14
N THR A 133 2.19 10.20 -4.44
CA THR A 133 3.21 9.87 -5.44
C THR A 133 4.36 10.88 -5.36
N GLY A 134 5.13 10.85 -4.28
CA GLY A 134 6.26 11.77 -4.10
C GLY A 134 6.50 12.12 -2.65
N GLY A 135 7.61 12.80 -2.38
CA GLY A 135 8.08 13.10 -1.03
C GLY A 135 9.60 12.99 -0.98
N PRO A 136 10.24 13.60 0.02
CA PRO A 136 11.70 13.66 0.10
C PRO A 136 12.36 12.28 0.10
N VAL A 137 11.76 11.28 0.76
CA VAL A 137 12.30 9.90 0.74
C VAL A 137 12.15 9.26 -0.62
N VAL A 138 11.01 9.47 -1.31
CA VAL A 138 10.78 8.95 -2.67
C VAL A 138 11.80 9.54 -3.64
N ASP A 139 12.09 10.83 -3.53
CA ASP A 139 13.04 11.53 -4.40
C ASP A 139 14.48 11.09 -4.10
N THR A 140 14.84 10.94 -2.83
CA THR A 140 16.14 10.39 -2.41
C THR A 140 16.32 8.95 -2.91
N LEU A 141 15.33 8.07 -2.71
CA LEU A 141 15.38 6.68 -3.18
C LEU A 141 15.55 6.63 -4.70
N SER A 142 14.72 7.39 -5.42
CA SER A 142 14.78 7.48 -6.88
C SER A 142 16.18 7.91 -7.31
N GLY A 143 16.72 8.98 -6.71
CA GLY A 143 18.07 9.49 -6.98
C GLY A 143 19.19 8.48 -6.72
N LEU A 144 19.05 7.62 -5.71
CA LEU A 144 20.05 6.63 -5.33
C LEU A 144 20.01 5.37 -6.22
N VAL A 145 18.85 5.00 -6.76
CA VAL A 145 18.66 3.78 -7.56
C VAL A 145 18.96 4.00 -9.05
N LEU A 146 18.98 5.24 -9.54
CA LEU A 146 19.05 5.58 -10.99
C LEU A 146 20.30 5.13 -11.77
N LYS A 147 21.33 4.52 -11.15
CA LYS A 147 22.50 4.04 -11.90
C LYS A 147 22.16 2.75 -12.66
N GLY A 148 21.83 2.88 -13.94
CA GLY A 148 21.61 1.75 -14.87
C GLY A 148 20.24 1.09 -14.78
N LEU A 149 19.32 1.66 -13.99
CA LEU A 149 17.95 1.16 -13.80
C LEU A 149 16.93 2.25 -14.14
N LYS A 150 15.87 1.87 -14.87
CA LYS A 150 14.77 2.78 -15.17
C LYS A 150 13.71 2.70 -14.08
N VAL A 151 13.40 3.81 -13.42
CA VAL A 151 12.23 3.87 -12.51
C VAL A 151 10.96 3.97 -13.36
N VAL A 152 10.09 2.96 -13.26
CA VAL A 152 8.83 2.84 -14.02
C VAL A 152 7.58 2.97 -13.14
N GLY A 153 7.77 3.09 -11.82
CA GLY A 153 6.73 3.39 -10.84
C GLY A 153 7.37 3.83 -9.53
N LYS A 154 6.65 4.61 -8.72
CA LYS A 154 7.13 5.07 -7.40
C LYS A 154 5.95 5.54 -6.54
N GLY A 155 6.12 5.45 -5.22
CA GLY A 155 5.15 5.94 -4.25
C GLY A 155 5.72 5.92 -2.84
N GLY A 156 4.96 6.42 -1.88
CA GLY A 156 5.37 6.48 -0.47
C GLY A 156 4.25 6.99 0.42
N ASP A 157 4.57 7.27 1.67
CA ASP A 157 3.68 7.93 2.63
C ASP A 157 3.57 9.46 2.41
N GLY A 158 4.33 9.97 1.43
CA GLY A 158 4.60 11.36 1.12
C GLY A 158 5.16 12.21 2.25
N GLY A 159 5.73 11.55 3.25
CA GLY A 159 6.51 12.13 4.33
C GLY A 159 7.96 11.69 4.24
N HIS A 160 8.50 11.36 5.42
CA HIS A 160 9.92 11.14 5.65
C HIS A 160 10.26 9.71 6.05
N GLU A 161 9.29 8.79 6.07
CA GLU A 161 9.50 7.46 6.65
C GLU A 161 9.44 6.33 5.63
N PHE A 162 8.61 6.41 4.59
CA PHE A 162 8.46 5.31 3.65
C PHE A 162 8.46 5.73 2.18
N ALA A 163 9.18 4.96 1.36
CA ALA A 163 9.07 5.05 -0.10
C ALA A 163 9.30 3.69 -0.77
N TYR A 164 8.81 3.58 -1.99
CA TYR A 164 9.19 2.51 -2.90
C TYR A 164 9.41 3.04 -4.32
N VAL A 165 10.17 2.26 -5.10
CA VAL A 165 10.29 2.39 -6.55
C VAL A 165 10.09 1.03 -7.21
N VAL A 166 9.47 1.04 -8.38
CA VAL A 166 9.49 -0.07 -9.32
C VAL A 166 10.52 0.24 -10.38
N VAL A 167 11.53 -0.60 -10.49
CA VAL A 167 12.64 -0.45 -11.43
C VAL A 167 12.54 -1.47 -12.55
N ASP A 168 13.09 -1.15 -13.72
CA ASP A 168 13.20 -2.05 -14.85
C ASP A 168 14.64 -1.98 -15.41
N ASP A 169 15.30 -3.14 -15.45
CA ASP A 169 16.65 -3.37 -15.96
C ASP A 169 16.66 -3.81 -17.44
N GLY A 170 15.56 -3.59 -18.18
CA GLY A 170 15.36 -4.08 -19.56
C GLY A 170 14.90 -5.53 -19.62
N ARG A 171 14.46 -6.03 -18.47
CA ARG A 171 14.46 -7.44 -18.15
C ARG A 171 13.26 -7.74 -17.23
N GLY A 172 12.42 -6.74 -16.94
CA GLY A 172 11.18 -6.87 -16.19
C GLY A 172 11.17 -6.00 -14.94
N ARG A 173 9.96 -5.72 -14.47
CA ARG A 173 9.74 -4.84 -13.30
C ARG A 173 10.17 -5.50 -12.00
N ARG A 174 10.82 -4.74 -11.12
CA ARG A 174 11.29 -5.16 -9.80
C ARG A 174 10.97 -4.13 -8.75
N PHE A 175 10.59 -4.59 -7.57
CA PHE A 175 10.18 -3.75 -6.46
C PHE A 175 11.34 -3.50 -5.50
N VAL A 176 11.52 -2.24 -5.09
CA VAL A 176 12.48 -1.80 -4.09
C VAL A 176 11.77 -0.85 -3.13
N GLU A 177 11.89 -1.08 -1.83
CA GLU A 177 11.29 -0.24 -0.80
C GLU A 177 12.30 0.15 0.26
N VAL A 178 12.03 1.28 0.93
CA VAL A 178 12.86 1.79 2.01
C VAL A 178 11.99 2.32 3.14
N ASN A 179 12.41 2.04 4.38
CA ASN A 179 11.96 2.72 5.58
C ASN A 179 13.10 3.56 6.17
N VAL A 180 12.81 4.81 6.51
CA VAL A 180 13.74 5.77 7.14
C VAL A 180 13.13 6.21 8.47
N GLN A 181 13.61 5.63 9.57
CA GLN A 181 12.96 5.74 10.87
C GLN A 181 13.88 6.48 11.86
N PRO A 182 13.49 7.65 12.39
CA PRO A 182 14.26 8.33 13.42
C PRO A 182 14.03 7.68 14.80
N GLY A 183 15.01 7.82 15.70
CA GLY A 183 14.84 7.47 17.12
C GLY A 183 14.79 5.98 17.45
N MET A 184 15.34 5.11 16.59
CA MET A 184 15.27 3.64 16.72
C MET A 184 16.35 3.04 17.63
N GLN A 185 16.93 3.82 18.56
CA GLN A 185 17.99 3.33 19.45
C GLN A 185 17.50 2.34 20.50
N ASP A 186 16.24 2.49 20.94
CA ASP A 186 15.63 1.69 22.00
C ASP A 186 15.41 0.22 21.60
N VAL A 187 15.29 -0.04 20.30
CA VAL A 187 15.09 -1.38 19.73
C VAL A 187 16.34 -1.93 19.03
N ALA A 188 17.50 -1.30 19.22
CA ALA A 188 18.74 -1.66 18.52
C ALA A 188 19.12 -3.14 18.73
N ASP A 189 18.97 -3.66 19.95
CA ASP A 189 19.37 -5.03 20.29
C ASP A 189 18.36 -6.09 19.83
N ASP A 190 17.10 -5.69 19.58
CA ASP A 190 16.10 -6.54 18.95
C ASP A 190 16.33 -6.66 17.44
N LEU A 191 16.89 -5.62 16.83
CA LEU A 191 17.10 -5.51 15.39
C LEU A 191 18.47 -6.02 14.91
N PHE A 192 19.50 -5.89 15.75
CA PHE A 192 20.87 -6.23 15.41
C PHE A 192 21.46 -7.16 16.46
N HIS A 193 22.02 -8.27 16.00
CA HIS A 193 22.58 -9.33 16.83
C HIS A 193 24.12 -9.27 16.87
N PRO A 194 24.80 -9.97 17.79
CA PRO A 194 26.26 -9.93 17.91
C PRO A 194 27.04 -10.36 16.66
N GLY A 195 26.40 -11.06 15.72
CA GLY A 195 27.00 -11.47 14.44
C GLY A 195 26.89 -10.42 13.33
N ASP A 196 26.13 -9.35 13.55
CA ASP A 196 25.95 -8.27 12.59
C ASP A 196 27.14 -7.31 12.59
N GLU A 197 27.32 -6.62 11.47
CA GLU A 197 28.47 -5.74 11.30
C GLU A 197 28.28 -4.43 12.06
N THR A 198 29.36 -3.93 12.67
CA THR A 198 29.44 -2.57 13.18
C THR A 198 30.54 -1.82 12.46
N LEU A 199 30.17 -0.73 11.78
CA LEU A 199 31.10 0.11 11.03
C LEU A 199 31.94 0.98 11.98
N ALA A 200 33.02 1.55 11.44
CA ALA A 200 33.94 2.39 12.20
C ALA A 200 33.30 3.65 12.81
N ASP A 201 32.20 4.13 12.22
CA ASP A 201 31.43 5.27 12.74
C ASP A 201 30.39 4.87 13.80
N GLY A 202 30.30 3.57 14.14
CA GLY A 202 29.31 3.02 15.08
C GLY A 202 27.98 2.63 14.44
N THR A 203 27.82 2.76 13.12
CA THR A 203 26.62 2.27 12.42
C THR A 203 26.55 0.75 12.51
N ARG A 204 25.43 0.22 13.03
CA ARG A 204 25.12 -1.22 13.00
C ARG A 204 24.49 -1.57 11.66
N LEU A 205 24.86 -2.72 11.09
CA LEU A 205 24.39 -3.16 9.79
C LEU A 205 24.10 -4.66 9.79
N ALA A 206 22.87 -5.02 9.44
CA ALA A 206 22.42 -6.40 9.25
C ALA A 206 22.04 -6.64 7.79
N VAL A 207 22.26 -7.87 7.31
CA VAL A 207 21.88 -8.31 5.97
C VAL A 207 21.00 -9.54 6.09
N HIS A 208 19.85 -9.51 5.44
CA HIS A 208 18.93 -10.64 5.39
C HIS A 208 18.58 -10.99 3.93
N GLN A 209 18.64 -12.28 3.60
CA GLN A 209 18.20 -12.79 2.31
C GLN A 209 17.29 -13.99 2.56
N GLY A 210 16.04 -13.92 2.10
CA GLY A 210 15.08 -14.97 2.37
C GLY A 210 13.80 -14.86 1.53
N PRO A 211 12.79 -15.67 1.86
CA PRO A 211 11.47 -15.58 1.24
C PRO A 211 10.83 -14.20 1.43
N GLY A 212 10.01 -13.79 0.47
CA GLY A 212 9.22 -12.56 0.58
C GLY A 212 8.15 -12.66 1.68
N GLU A 213 7.90 -11.55 2.38
CA GLU A 213 7.03 -11.51 3.56
C GLU A 213 5.57 -11.90 3.30
N LYS A 214 5.09 -11.78 2.05
CA LYS A 214 3.71 -12.09 1.68
C LYS A 214 3.47 -13.55 1.34
N GLY A 215 4.50 -14.40 1.43
CA GLY A 215 4.38 -15.84 1.21
C GLY A 215 4.02 -16.22 -0.23
N VAL A 216 4.28 -15.36 -1.20
CA VAL A 216 4.11 -15.68 -2.62
C VAL A 216 5.25 -16.60 -3.06
N ASP A 217 4.89 -17.77 -3.60
CA ASP A 217 5.86 -18.79 -4.00
C ASP A 217 6.93 -18.25 -4.95
N GLY A 218 8.18 -18.56 -4.63
CA GLY A 218 9.35 -18.15 -5.41
C GLY A 218 9.75 -16.67 -5.25
N VAL A 219 8.98 -15.85 -4.52
CA VAL A 219 9.38 -14.47 -4.21
C VAL A 219 10.47 -14.48 -3.14
N VAL A 220 11.56 -13.75 -3.40
CA VAL A 220 12.65 -13.50 -2.44
C VAL A 220 12.74 -12.03 -2.12
N MET A 221 13.17 -11.73 -0.90
CA MET A 221 13.45 -10.40 -0.38
C MET A 221 14.89 -10.36 0.12
N TRP A 222 15.67 -9.40 -0.38
CA TRP A 222 17.00 -9.08 0.12
C TRP A 222 16.96 -7.73 0.81
N THR A 223 17.44 -7.68 2.04
CA THR A 223 17.34 -6.53 2.93
C THR A 223 18.70 -6.14 3.47
N VAL A 224 18.97 -4.84 3.49
CA VAL A 224 20.03 -4.25 4.30
C VAL A 224 19.40 -3.30 5.29
N ASP A 225 19.64 -3.56 6.57
CA ASP A 225 19.18 -2.76 7.70
C ASP A 225 20.39 -2.03 8.30
N THR A 226 20.28 -0.73 8.50
CA THR A 226 21.33 0.06 9.13
C THR A 226 20.76 0.91 10.25
N LEU A 227 21.46 1.01 11.37
CA LEU A 227 21.13 1.91 12.47
C LEU A 227 22.35 2.76 12.80
N ARG A 228 22.23 4.07 12.56
CA ARG A 228 23.29 5.05 12.83
C ARG A 228 23.36 5.40 14.32
N PRO A 229 24.50 5.91 14.81
CA PRO A 229 24.64 6.37 16.20
C PRO A 229 23.66 7.49 16.59
N ASP A 230 23.17 8.27 15.63
CA ASP A 230 22.15 9.30 15.86
C ASP A 230 20.72 8.73 16.02
N GLY A 231 20.55 7.42 15.91
CA GLY A 231 19.28 6.71 16.05
C GLY A 231 18.46 6.62 14.77
N ARG A 232 18.99 7.09 13.63
CA ARG A 232 18.33 6.94 12.34
C ARG A 232 18.57 5.56 11.78
N ARG A 233 17.48 4.81 11.61
CA ARG A 233 17.47 3.52 10.93
C ARG A 233 17.08 3.69 9.47
N VAL A 234 17.82 3.04 8.57
CA VAL A 234 17.47 2.93 7.15
C VAL A 234 17.43 1.45 6.80
N VAL A 235 16.24 0.97 6.45
CA VAL A 235 16.00 -0.42 6.01
C VAL A 235 15.61 -0.38 4.55
N ILE A 236 16.41 -1.00 3.68
CA ILE A 236 16.08 -1.12 2.26
C ILE A 236 15.92 -2.58 1.87
N SER A 237 14.82 -2.89 1.19
CA SER A 237 14.50 -4.23 0.70
C SER A 237 14.31 -4.21 -0.81
N ALA A 238 14.81 -5.24 -1.50
CA ALA A 238 14.55 -5.47 -2.92
C ALA A 238 14.00 -6.87 -3.18
N PHE A 239 13.08 -6.93 -4.13
CA PHE A 239 12.33 -8.15 -4.48
C PHE A 239 12.61 -8.57 -5.92
N ASN A 240 12.51 -9.88 -6.18
CA ASN A 240 12.57 -10.49 -7.52
C ASN A 240 11.24 -10.44 -8.30
N ALA A 241 10.27 -9.66 -7.81
CA ALA A 241 8.92 -9.50 -8.34
C ALA A 241 8.58 -8.01 -8.54
N ALA A 242 7.52 -7.72 -9.30
CA ALA A 242 7.11 -6.34 -9.61
C ALA A 242 6.46 -5.62 -8.42
N THR A 243 5.87 -6.40 -7.50
CA THR A 243 5.31 -5.99 -6.21
C THR A 243 5.53 -7.13 -5.20
N GLN A 244 5.25 -6.88 -3.92
CA GLN A 244 5.30 -7.95 -2.90
C GLN A 244 4.22 -9.03 -3.10
N GLN A 245 3.17 -8.76 -3.89
CA GLN A 245 2.02 -9.64 -4.10
C GLN A 245 2.03 -10.35 -5.47
N SER A 246 2.91 -9.93 -6.38
CA SER A 246 3.03 -10.51 -7.71
C SER A 246 3.98 -11.71 -7.71
N ALA A 247 3.75 -12.67 -8.61
CA ALA A 247 4.67 -13.78 -8.80
C ALA A 247 6.09 -13.31 -9.18
N ALA A 248 7.09 -14.04 -8.70
CA ALA A 248 8.47 -13.84 -9.12
C ALA A 248 8.65 -14.15 -10.60
N THR A 249 9.46 -13.35 -11.30
CA THR A 249 9.83 -13.65 -12.70
C THR A 249 11.30 -14.02 -12.85
N ARG A 250 12.06 -14.08 -11.74
CA ARG A 250 13.46 -14.52 -11.63
C ARG A 250 13.78 -15.04 -10.24
N THR A 251 14.97 -15.60 -10.06
CA THR A 251 15.51 -16.06 -8.79
C THR A 251 16.07 -14.96 -7.88
N ALA A 252 16.38 -13.76 -8.41
CA ALA A 252 17.01 -12.68 -7.64
C ALA A 252 16.42 -11.28 -7.95
N PRO A 253 16.53 -10.32 -7.00
CA PRO A 253 16.18 -8.91 -7.22
C PRO A 253 17.07 -8.22 -8.29
N ALA A 254 16.65 -7.04 -8.75
CA ALA A 254 17.47 -6.22 -9.66
C ALA A 254 18.69 -5.56 -8.99
N LEU A 255 18.66 -5.40 -7.66
CA LEU A 255 19.75 -4.82 -6.88
C LEU A 255 20.48 -5.92 -6.10
N THR A 256 21.81 -5.89 -6.15
CA THR A 256 22.67 -6.74 -5.31
C THR A 256 22.67 -6.23 -3.87
N VAL A 257 23.03 -7.09 -2.92
CA VAL A 257 23.22 -6.70 -1.51
C VAL A 257 24.22 -5.54 -1.38
N GLU A 258 25.28 -5.51 -2.19
CA GLU A 258 26.26 -4.41 -2.19
C GLU A 258 25.66 -3.09 -2.67
N GLN A 259 24.75 -3.12 -3.65
CA GLN A 259 24.03 -1.93 -4.09
C GLN A 259 23.04 -1.46 -3.01
N LEU A 260 22.31 -2.38 -2.40
CA LEU A 260 21.42 -2.09 -1.26
C LEU A 260 22.19 -1.45 -0.11
N ARG A 261 23.36 -1.99 0.23
CA ARG A 261 24.26 -1.42 1.23
C ARG A 261 24.69 0.00 0.90
N LYS A 262 25.10 0.27 -0.34
CA LYS A 262 25.46 1.63 -0.79
C LYS A 262 24.29 2.61 -0.67
N ILE A 263 23.07 2.14 -0.93
CA ILE A 263 21.87 2.96 -0.80
C ILE A 263 21.58 3.20 0.69
N ALA A 264 21.54 2.16 1.53
CA ALA A 264 21.24 2.27 2.96
C ALA A 264 22.22 3.20 3.70
N LEU A 265 23.51 3.09 3.40
CA LEU A 265 24.57 3.92 4.00
C LEU A 265 24.69 5.33 3.39
N SER A 266 23.84 5.70 2.43
CA SER A 266 23.98 7.00 1.77
C SER A 266 23.79 8.17 2.74
N PRO A 267 24.67 9.19 2.73
CA PRO A 267 24.50 10.39 3.53
C PRO A 267 23.34 11.29 3.05
N LYS A 268 22.60 10.87 2.00
CA LYS A 268 21.42 11.57 1.50
C LYS A 268 20.14 11.29 2.31
N TRP A 269 20.15 10.26 3.17
CA TRP A 269 19.11 9.98 4.15
C TRP A 269 19.30 10.82 5.40
#